data_AF-A0A9E3LB61-F1
#
_entry.id   AF-A0A9E3LB61-F1
#
_cell.length_a   1.000
_cell.length_b   1.000
_cell.length_c   1.000
_cell.angle_alpha   90.00
_cell.angle_beta   90.00
_cell.angle_gamma   90.00
#
_symmetry.space_group_name_H-M   'P 1'
#
loop_
_entity.id
_entity.type
_entity.pdbx_description
1 polymer ?
#
loop_
_entity_poly.entity_id
_entity_poly.type
_entity_poly.pdbx_seq_one_letter_code
_entity_poly.pdbx_strand_id
1 'polypeptide(L)'
;MTDQLETPVSRATKRPALSPSRAADFKQCPLLYRFRAIDRLHEAPSTAQLRGSLVHAALERLYGLPAESRGPKTAQALVEPAWDQVIAREPELAAELEPGQRTQLLEEARALLSGYYRLEDPTRFNPQSCEQRVEVELTDGTLLRGYIDRIDLAATGELRVVDYKTGKAPPAARALAEFKAMFQMKFYAVALYRSRGVLPARLRLIYLADGQMLDYSPDRDELLRFEKTLMAIWRAIQSAGATGDFRPTPSRLCEWCSHQQLCPVFGGTPPPYPGWPPDTLTETMVHPPERAAEASAQRR
;
A
#
# COMPACT_ATOMS: atom_id res chain seq x y z
N MET A 1 9.07 4.51 -47.57
CA MET A 1 7.93 4.71 -46.67
C MET A 1 7.86 3.46 -45.83
N THR A 2 8.69 3.40 -44.80
CA THR A 2 8.99 2.17 -44.07
C THR A 2 8.16 2.19 -42.79
N ASP A 3 7.14 1.34 -42.79
CA ASP A 3 6.20 1.14 -41.68
C ASP A 3 6.94 0.46 -40.53
N GLN A 4 7.21 1.21 -39.46
CA GLN A 4 7.78 0.67 -38.23
C GLN A 4 6.63 0.14 -37.37
N LEU A 5 6.43 -1.18 -37.41
CA LEU A 5 5.60 -1.90 -36.46
C LEU A 5 6.16 -1.69 -35.05
N GLU A 6 5.50 -0.82 -34.27
CA GLU A 6 5.76 -0.65 -32.85
C GLU A 6 5.58 -1.98 -32.13
N THR A 7 6.64 -2.47 -31.51
CA THR A 7 6.61 -3.71 -30.73
C THR A 7 6.00 -3.38 -29.36
N PRO A 8 4.93 -4.07 -28.91
CA PRO A 8 4.35 -3.79 -27.61
C PRO A 8 5.35 -4.15 -26.51
N VAL A 9 5.68 -3.16 -25.67
CA VAL A 9 6.51 -3.34 -24.48
C VAL A 9 5.78 -4.28 -23.52
N SER A 10 6.17 -5.57 -23.54
CA SER A 10 5.70 -6.57 -22.60
C SER A 10 6.09 -6.17 -21.17
N ARG A 11 5.13 -5.63 -20.42
CA ARG A 11 5.27 -5.48 -18.96
C ARG A 11 5.36 -6.88 -18.36
N ALA A 12 6.57 -7.32 -18.00
CA ALA A 12 6.81 -8.59 -17.33
C ALA A 12 5.79 -8.80 -16.20
N THR A 13 5.00 -9.87 -16.30
CA THR A 13 3.95 -10.21 -15.35
C THR A 13 4.59 -10.64 -14.03
N LYS A 14 4.64 -9.72 -13.07
CA LYS A 14 5.13 -10.01 -11.72
C LYS A 14 4.22 -11.05 -11.07
N ARG A 15 4.84 -12.05 -10.44
CA ARG A 15 4.21 -13.04 -9.55
C ARG A 15 3.10 -12.41 -8.69
N PRO A 16 1.89 -12.99 -8.68
CA PRO A 16 0.80 -12.57 -7.79
C PRO A 16 1.25 -12.58 -6.34
N ALA A 17 0.78 -11.59 -5.57
CA ALA A 17 1.15 -11.42 -4.17
C ALA A 17 -0.06 -10.96 -3.37
N LEU A 18 -0.15 -11.42 -2.13
CA LEU A 18 -1.12 -10.93 -1.16
C LEU A 18 -0.65 -9.58 -0.61
N SER A 19 -1.50 -8.57 -0.67
CA SER A 19 -1.31 -7.28 0.02
C SER A 19 -2.43 -7.10 1.06
N PRO A 20 -2.30 -6.15 2.01
CA PRO A 20 -3.38 -5.87 2.95
C PRO A 20 -4.71 -5.52 2.26
N SER A 21 -4.65 -4.67 1.23
CA SER A 21 -5.82 -4.27 0.44
C SER A 21 -6.45 -5.43 -0.31
N ARG A 22 -5.64 -6.27 -0.98
CA ARG A 22 -6.11 -7.47 -1.68
C ARG A 22 -6.77 -8.48 -0.75
N ALA A 23 -6.17 -8.71 0.41
CA ALA A 23 -6.75 -9.58 1.43
C ALA A 23 -8.09 -9.01 1.94
N ALA A 24 -8.17 -7.70 2.16
CA ALA A 24 -9.40 -7.03 2.58
C ALA A 24 -10.49 -7.12 1.50
N ASP A 25 -10.17 -6.83 0.24
CA ASP A 25 -11.10 -6.94 -0.89
C ASP A 25 -11.67 -8.35 -1.00
N PHE A 26 -10.82 -9.38 -0.97
CA PHE A 26 -11.28 -10.76 -1.11
C PHE A 26 -12.17 -11.20 0.06
N LYS A 27 -11.79 -10.84 1.30
CA LYS A 27 -12.60 -11.11 2.48
C LYS A 27 -13.94 -10.36 2.47
N GLN A 28 -13.98 -9.17 1.89
CA GLN A 28 -15.20 -8.39 1.75
C GLN A 28 -16.11 -8.96 0.67
N CYS A 29 -15.55 -9.24 -0.50
CA CYS A 29 -16.27 -9.77 -1.65
C CYS A 29 -15.25 -10.36 -2.66
N PRO A 30 -15.24 -11.68 -2.88
CA PRO A 30 -14.37 -12.30 -3.88
C PRO A 30 -14.49 -11.69 -5.28
N LEU A 31 -15.70 -11.31 -5.70
CA LEU A 31 -15.92 -10.63 -6.99
C LEU A 31 -15.25 -9.25 -7.06
N LEU A 32 -15.24 -8.50 -5.96
CA LEU A 32 -14.54 -7.21 -5.88
C LEU A 32 -13.03 -7.39 -6.02
N TYR A 33 -12.47 -8.40 -5.35
CA TYR A 33 -11.06 -8.77 -5.52
C TYR A 33 -10.75 -9.10 -6.98
N ARG A 34 -11.61 -9.87 -7.66
CA ARG A 34 -11.42 -10.20 -9.07
C ARG A 34 -11.38 -8.92 -9.92
N PHE A 35 -12.39 -8.05 -9.80
CA PHE A 35 -12.47 -6.81 -10.57
C PHE A 35 -11.23 -5.92 -10.40
N ARG A 36 -10.74 -5.79 -9.16
CA ARG A 36 -9.58 -4.94 -8.83
C ARG A 36 -8.23 -5.57 -9.17
N ALA A 37 -8.02 -6.81 -8.76
CA ALA A 37 -6.70 -7.44 -8.76
C ALA A 37 -6.42 -8.27 -10.03
N ILE A 38 -7.46 -8.85 -10.63
CA ILE A 38 -7.33 -9.73 -11.80
C ILE A 38 -7.73 -8.98 -13.07
N ASP A 39 -8.98 -8.54 -13.13
CA ASP A 39 -9.53 -7.86 -14.32
C ASP A 39 -8.94 -6.44 -14.45
N ARG A 40 -8.50 -5.85 -13.33
CA ARG A 40 -7.90 -4.50 -13.24
C ARG A 40 -8.79 -3.44 -13.88
N LEU A 41 -10.08 -3.53 -13.61
CA LEU A 41 -11.05 -2.54 -14.07
C LEU A 41 -10.66 -1.17 -13.51
N HIS A 42 -10.72 -0.16 -14.37
CA HIS A 42 -10.45 1.21 -13.97
C HIS A 42 -11.45 1.67 -12.91
N GLU A 43 -10.94 2.31 -11.86
CA GLU A 43 -11.73 2.95 -10.81
C GLU A 43 -11.14 4.33 -10.57
N ALA A 44 -11.91 5.38 -10.87
CA ALA A 44 -11.55 6.72 -10.46
C ALA A 44 -11.40 6.76 -8.92
N PRO A 45 -10.28 7.26 -8.39
CA PRO A 45 -10.10 7.38 -6.96
C PRO A 45 -11.12 8.37 -6.40
N SER A 46 -11.77 7.99 -5.31
CA SER A 46 -12.59 8.92 -4.55
C SER A 46 -11.76 10.10 -4.04
N THR A 47 -12.41 11.25 -3.80
CA THR A 47 -11.79 12.42 -3.15
C THR A 47 -11.07 12.06 -1.85
N ALA A 48 -11.61 11.10 -1.08
CA ALA A 48 -10.98 10.62 0.15
C ALA A 48 -9.67 9.84 -0.09
N GLN A 49 -9.62 9.01 -1.14
CA GLN A 49 -8.40 8.29 -1.54
C GLN A 49 -7.34 9.27 -2.05
N LEU A 50 -7.73 10.23 -2.90
CA LEU A 50 -6.81 11.23 -3.43
C LEU A 50 -6.21 12.10 -2.32
N ARG A 51 -7.03 12.54 -1.36
CA ARG A 51 -6.56 13.21 -0.13
C ARG A 51 -5.59 12.35 0.67
N GLY A 52 -5.89 11.06 0.81
CA GLY A 52 -5.01 10.08 1.45
C GLY A 52 -3.63 10.06 0.82
N SER A 53 -3.57 9.82 -0.49
CA SER A 53 -2.33 9.79 -1.27
C SER A 53 -1.54 11.10 -1.18
N LEU A 54 -2.22 12.25 -1.24
CA LEU A 54 -1.59 13.56 -1.10
C LEU A 54 -0.93 13.75 0.26
N VAL A 55 -1.62 13.40 1.35
CA VAL A 55 -1.07 13.53 2.71
C VAL A 55 0.10 12.59 2.93
N HIS A 56 -0.01 11.35 2.46
CA HIS A 56 1.08 10.36 2.54
C HIS A 56 2.31 10.83 1.77
N ALA A 57 2.14 11.30 0.53
CA ALA A 57 3.24 11.86 -0.27
C ALA A 57 3.88 13.08 0.41
N ALA A 58 3.10 13.97 1.04
CA ALA A 58 3.64 15.10 1.78
C ALA A 58 4.45 14.66 3.02
N LEU A 59 3.99 13.65 3.76
CA LEU A 59 4.71 13.08 4.91
C LEU A 59 5.99 12.35 4.47
N GLU A 60 5.94 11.56 3.40
CA GLU A 60 7.13 10.92 2.80
C GLU A 60 8.20 11.96 2.49
N ARG A 61 7.82 13.03 1.79
CA ARG A 61 8.73 14.13 1.44
C ARG A 61 9.26 14.85 2.68
N LEU A 62 8.41 15.07 3.70
CA LEU A 62 8.82 15.70 4.95
C LEU A 62 9.91 14.88 5.64
N TYR A 63 9.75 13.56 5.72
CA TYR A 63 10.75 12.68 6.32
C TYR A 63 12.01 12.49 5.49
N GLY A 64 11.95 12.77 4.18
CA GLY A 64 13.14 12.87 3.33
C GLY A 64 14.05 14.06 3.64
N LEU A 65 13.59 15.06 4.41
CA LEU A 65 14.39 16.21 4.83
C LEU A 65 15.19 15.94 6.12
N PRO A 66 16.26 16.70 6.41
CA PRO A 66 16.89 16.72 7.75
C PRO A 66 15.87 17.07 8.84
N ALA A 67 15.99 16.46 10.02
CA ALA A 67 14.98 16.55 11.08
C ALA A 67 14.68 18.01 11.48
N GLU A 68 15.71 18.83 11.66
CA GLU A 68 15.64 20.26 11.98
C GLU A 68 14.87 21.09 10.94
N SER A 69 14.74 20.60 9.70
CA SER A 69 14.01 21.27 8.62
C SER A 69 12.52 20.91 8.58
N ARG A 70 12.08 19.93 9.38
CA ARG A 70 10.71 19.38 9.35
C ARG A 70 9.72 20.20 10.19
N GLY A 71 9.86 21.52 10.18
CA GLY A 71 8.93 22.41 10.90
C GLY A 71 7.56 22.51 10.23
N PRO A 72 6.53 23.00 10.95
CA PRO A 72 5.16 23.11 10.42
C PRO A 72 5.07 23.85 9.09
N LYS A 73 5.77 24.98 8.93
CA LYS A 73 5.78 25.75 7.67
C LYS A 73 6.31 24.92 6.49
N THR A 74 7.35 24.11 6.71
CA THR A 74 7.90 23.23 5.70
C THR A 74 6.88 22.18 5.27
N ALA A 75 6.22 21.51 6.22
CA ALA A 75 5.18 20.54 5.90
C ALA A 75 4.03 21.14 5.09
N GLN A 76 3.60 22.37 5.42
CA GLN A 76 2.57 23.09 4.68
C GLN A 76 3.00 23.40 3.23
N ALA A 77 4.27 23.78 3.04
CA ALA A 77 4.83 24.06 1.72
C ALA A 77 5.01 22.81 0.85
N LEU A 78 5.21 21.63 1.47
CA LEU A 78 5.37 20.35 0.78
C LEU A 78 4.09 19.79 0.15
N VAL A 79 2.92 20.34 0.47
CA VAL A 79 1.64 19.88 -0.08
C VAL A 79 1.55 20.10 -1.59
N GLU A 80 2.02 21.24 -2.12
CA GLU A 80 1.99 21.48 -3.58
C GLU A 80 2.92 20.52 -4.34
N PRO A 81 4.21 20.35 -3.97
CA PRO A 81 5.06 19.34 -4.61
C PRO A 81 4.53 17.90 -4.47
N ALA A 82 3.87 17.58 -3.36
CA ALA A 82 3.23 16.28 -3.17
C ALA A 82 2.04 16.08 -4.12
N TRP A 83 1.27 17.14 -4.37
CA TRP A 83 0.20 17.13 -5.38
C TRP A 83 0.75 16.85 -6.77
N ASP A 84 1.80 17.56 -7.18
CA ASP A 84 2.42 17.37 -8.50
C ASP A 84 2.93 15.92 -8.66
N GLN A 85 3.49 15.34 -7.60
CA GLN A 85 3.92 13.94 -7.58
C GLN A 85 2.74 12.96 -7.72
N VAL A 86 1.62 13.21 -7.06
CA VAL A 86 0.43 12.35 -7.14
C VAL A 86 -0.18 12.40 -8.54
N ILE A 87 -0.36 13.60 -9.09
CA ILE A 87 -0.92 13.78 -10.43
C ILE A 87 0.01 13.24 -11.53
N ALA A 88 1.33 13.38 -11.39
CA ALA A 88 2.28 12.85 -12.37
C ALA A 88 2.21 11.32 -12.50
N ARG A 89 1.77 10.61 -11.45
CA ARG A 89 1.60 9.14 -11.48
C ARG A 89 0.33 8.71 -12.21
N GLU A 90 -0.69 9.55 -12.21
CA GLU A 90 -1.98 9.29 -12.85
C GLU A 90 -2.49 10.57 -13.52
N PRO A 91 -1.93 10.96 -14.68
CA PRO A 91 -2.24 12.23 -15.34
C PRO A 91 -3.72 12.39 -15.70
N GLU A 92 -4.40 11.27 -15.97
CA GLU A 92 -5.83 11.21 -16.28
C GLU A 92 -6.68 11.78 -15.13
N LEU A 93 -6.25 11.64 -13.87
CA LEU A 93 -6.95 12.21 -12.72
C LEU A 93 -7.08 13.73 -12.80
N ALA A 94 -6.07 14.43 -13.34
CA ALA A 94 -6.12 15.88 -13.42
C ALA A 94 -7.26 16.38 -14.31
N ALA A 95 -7.63 15.60 -15.33
CA ALA A 95 -8.70 15.94 -16.25
C ALA A 95 -10.10 15.67 -15.67
N GLU A 96 -10.19 14.77 -14.68
CA GLU A 96 -11.46 14.38 -14.05
C GLU A 96 -11.83 15.23 -12.81
N LEU A 97 -10.96 16.14 -12.40
CA LEU A 97 -11.21 16.98 -11.23
C LEU A 97 -12.25 18.06 -11.52
N GLU A 98 -13.22 18.17 -10.62
CA GLU A 98 -14.20 19.25 -10.64
C GLU A 98 -13.56 20.62 -10.35
N PRO A 99 -14.13 21.72 -10.86
CA PRO A 99 -13.65 23.07 -10.58
C PRO A 99 -13.52 23.32 -9.07
N GLY A 100 -12.33 23.73 -8.61
CA GLY A 100 -12.04 24.03 -7.21
C GLY A 100 -11.70 22.82 -6.34
N GLN A 101 -11.90 21.58 -6.81
CA GLN A 101 -11.61 20.36 -6.05
C GLN A 101 -10.13 20.24 -5.67
N ARG A 102 -9.23 20.64 -6.57
CA ARG A 102 -7.79 20.75 -6.28
C ARG A 102 -7.53 21.64 -5.07
N THR A 103 -8.05 22.87 -5.09
CA THR A 103 -7.85 23.84 -4.00
C THR A 103 -8.34 23.28 -2.67
N GLN A 104 -9.55 22.69 -2.67
CA GLN A 104 -10.11 22.05 -1.49
C GLN A 104 -9.22 20.92 -0.96
N LEU A 105 -8.73 20.03 -1.82
CA LEU A 105 -7.85 18.91 -1.42
C LEU A 105 -6.55 19.39 -0.81
N LEU A 106 -5.95 20.45 -1.36
CA LEU A 106 -4.73 21.05 -0.83
C LEU A 106 -4.98 21.65 0.56
N GLU A 107 -6.09 22.38 0.75
CA GLU A 107 -6.48 22.93 2.05
C GLU A 107 -6.77 21.84 3.09
N GLU A 108 -7.48 20.78 2.71
CA GLU A 108 -7.75 19.64 3.58
C GLU A 108 -6.46 18.91 3.98
N ALA A 109 -5.54 18.67 3.04
CA ALA A 109 -4.24 18.05 3.34
C ALA A 109 -3.40 18.91 4.30
N ARG A 110 -3.37 20.23 4.07
CA ARG A 110 -2.73 21.21 4.97
C ARG A 110 -3.33 21.17 6.38
N ALA A 111 -4.65 21.06 6.50
CA ALA A 111 -5.32 20.95 7.80
C ALA A 111 -4.96 19.65 8.52
N LEU A 112 -4.90 18.52 7.80
CA LEU A 112 -4.49 17.22 8.36
C LEU A 112 -3.03 17.21 8.82
N LEU A 113 -2.12 17.81 8.05
CA LEU A 113 -0.72 17.98 8.44
C LEU A 113 -0.57 18.89 9.66
N SER A 114 -1.37 19.94 9.80
CA SER A 114 -1.40 20.73 11.04
C SER A 114 -1.83 19.87 12.24
N GLY A 115 -2.77 18.94 12.04
CA GLY A 115 -3.17 17.98 13.05
C GLY A 115 -2.04 17.03 13.48
N TYR A 116 -1.19 16.63 12.53
CA TYR A 116 -0.02 15.78 12.80
C TYR A 116 0.93 16.38 13.85
N TYR A 117 1.19 17.70 13.82
CA TYR A 117 2.08 18.34 14.80
C TYR A 117 1.53 18.42 16.24
N ARG A 118 0.24 18.12 16.45
CA ARG A 118 -0.32 17.94 17.80
C ARG A 118 -0.01 16.56 18.37
N LEU A 119 0.34 15.61 17.51
CA LEU A 119 0.54 14.21 17.83
C LEU A 119 2.01 13.90 18.05
N GLU A 120 2.88 14.38 17.17
CA GLU A 120 4.32 14.14 17.21
C GLU A 120 5.09 15.38 16.74
N ASP A 121 6.35 15.48 17.17
CA ASP A 121 7.30 16.48 16.67
C ASP A 121 8.33 15.78 15.75
N PRO A 122 8.19 15.88 14.41
CA PRO A 122 9.06 15.20 13.46
C PRO A 122 10.50 15.75 13.44
N THR A 123 10.77 16.86 14.15
CA THR A 123 12.12 17.42 14.28
C THR A 123 12.98 16.70 15.32
N ARG A 124 12.37 15.86 16.16
CA ARG A 124 13.03 15.23 17.31
C ARG A 124 13.49 13.80 17.09
N PHE A 125 13.23 13.23 15.91
CA PHE A 125 13.59 11.86 15.61
C PHE A 125 13.77 11.63 14.11
N ASN A 126 14.45 10.55 13.76
CA ASN A 126 14.50 10.04 12.40
C ASN A 126 13.84 8.66 12.36
N PRO A 127 12.89 8.42 11.45
CA PRO A 127 12.43 7.07 11.19
C PRO A 127 13.58 6.25 10.58
N GLN A 128 13.53 4.94 10.77
CA GLN A 128 14.43 4.03 10.06
C GLN A 128 14.15 4.02 8.56
N SER A 129 12.87 4.13 8.19
CA SER A 129 12.41 4.17 6.80
C SER A 129 11.00 4.75 6.69
N CYS A 130 10.69 5.39 5.57
CA CYS A 130 9.33 5.74 5.16
C CYS A 130 9.00 5.11 3.80
N GLU A 131 7.71 4.90 3.52
CA GLU A 131 7.20 4.29 2.29
C GLU A 131 7.95 3.00 1.90
N GLN A 132 8.30 2.20 2.90
CA GLN A 132 9.18 1.07 2.69
C GLN A 132 8.42 -0.08 2.03
N ARG A 133 8.81 -0.40 0.80
CA ARG A 133 8.37 -1.64 0.15
C ARG A 133 8.81 -2.84 0.99
N VAL A 134 7.86 -3.73 1.28
CA VAL A 134 8.13 -5.04 1.88
C VAL A 134 7.65 -6.13 0.93
N GLU A 135 8.49 -7.16 0.78
CA GLU A 135 8.19 -8.36 0.03
C GLU A 135 8.83 -9.55 0.75
N VAL A 136 8.02 -10.54 1.10
CA VAL A 136 8.50 -11.74 1.79
C VAL A 136 7.62 -12.93 1.45
N GLU A 137 8.25 -14.07 1.23
CA GLU A 137 7.55 -15.33 1.04
C GLU A 137 7.37 -16.06 2.37
N LEU A 138 6.14 -16.49 2.65
CA LEU A 138 5.84 -17.33 3.80
C LEU A 138 6.22 -18.80 3.52
N THR A 139 6.22 -19.63 4.56
CA THR A 139 6.68 -21.02 4.47
C THR A 139 5.87 -21.91 3.51
N ASP A 140 4.66 -21.51 3.12
CA ASP A 140 3.82 -22.22 2.15
C ASP A 140 3.87 -21.62 0.74
N GLY A 141 4.82 -20.72 0.48
CA GLY A 141 4.99 -20.05 -0.80
C GLY A 141 4.12 -18.79 -0.97
N THR A 142 3.29 -18.43 0.02
CA THR A 142 2.48 -17.19 -0.05
C THR A 142 3.40 -15.97 -0.09
N LEU A 143 3.39 -15.24 -1.22
CA LEU A 143 4.14 -13.99 -1.35
C LEU A 143 3.35 -12.82 -0.75
N LEU A 144 3.86 -12.24 0.35
CA LEU A 144 3.34 -11.01 0.92
C LEU A 144 4.03 -9.81 0.28
N ARG A 145 3.26 -8.78 -0.08
CA ARG A 145 3.78 -7.54 -0.67
C ARG A 145 2.99 -6.33 -0.22
N GLY A 146 3.68 -5.26 0.14
CA GLY A 146 3.05 -3.97 0.46
C GLY A 146 4.05 -2.85 0.69
N TYR A 147 3.56 -1.73 1.20
CA TYR A 147 4.32 -0.54 1.54
C TYR A 147 3.98 -0.11 2.96
N ILE A 148 4.99 0.08 3.79
CA ILE A 148 4.83 0.52 5.17
C ILE A 148 5.13 2.02 5.23
N ASP A 149 4.15 2.81 5.65
CA ASP A 149 4.26 4.28 5.64
C ASP A 149 5.48 4.76 6.42
N ARG A 150 5.67 4.25 7.65
CA ARG A 150 6.84 4.58 8.48
C ARG A 150 7.24 3.44 9.43
N ILE A 151 8.54 3.19 9.52
CA ILE A 151 9.15 2.30 10.52
C ILE A 151 10.09 3.14 11.37
N ASP A 152 9.85 3.14 12.68
CA ASP A 152 10.74 3.75 13.66
C ASP A 152 11.57 2.67 14.36
N LEU A 153 12.84 2.97 14.63
CA LEU A 153 13.73 2.12 15.43
C LEU A 153 14.20 2.93 16.64
N ALA A 154 13.85 2.47 17.84
CA ALA A 154 14.33 3.08 19.07
C ALA A 154 15.82 2.75 19.30
N ALA A 155 16.51 3.57 20.10
CA ALA A 155 17.89 3.30 20.51
C ALA A 155 18.05 1.96 21.27
N THR A 156 16.96 1.46 21.87
CA THR A 156 16.87 0.14 22.51
C THR A 156 16.81 -1.02 21.51
N GLY A 157 16.67 -0.74 20.20
CA GLY A 157 16.46 -1.73 19.14
C GLY A 157 14.99 -2.10 18.92
N GLU A 158 14.06 -1.51 19.67
CA GLU A 158 12.62 -1.78 19.51
C GLU A 158 12.06 -1.14 18.24
N LEU A 159 11.39 -1.95 17.42
CA LEU A 159 10.75 -1.51 16.18
C LEU A 159 9.31 -1.07 16.43
N ARG A 160 8.93 0.07 15.87
CA ARG A 160 7.53 0.53 15.78
C ARG A 160 7.12 0.70 14.33
N VAL A 161 6.02 0.05 13.95
CA VAL A 161 5.37 0.22 12.64
C VAL A 161 4.29 1.27 12.78
N VAL A 162 4.26 2.24 11.88
CA VAL A 162 3.32 3.36 11.92
C VAL A 162 2.59 3.43 10.58
N ASP A 163 1.28 3.64 10.63
CA ASP A 163 0.43 3.91 9.47
C ASP A 163 -0.44 5.15 9.73
N TYR A 164 -0.52 6.02 8.71
CA TYR A 164 -1.26 7.27 8.77
C TYR A 164 -2.66 7.11 8.19
N LYS A 165 -3.67 7.46 8.99
CA LYS A 165 -5.07 7.50 8.56
C LYS A 165 -5.54 8.96 8.46
N THR A 166 -6.02 9.35 7.28
CA THR A 166 -6.59 10.68 7.03
C THR A 166 -8.05 10.81 7.46
N GLY A 167 -8.69 9.71 7.85
CA GLY A 167 -10.03 9.69 8.44
C GLY A 167 -10.00 9.82 9.96
N LYS A 168 -11.19 9.78 10.57
CA LYS A 168 -11.37 9.75 12.03
C LYS A 168 -11.12 8.34 12.58
N ALA A 169 -10.72 8.27 13.85
CA ALA A 169 -10.65 7.02 14.57
C ALA A 169 -12.04 6.37 14.69
N PRO A 170 -12.13 5.04 14.62
CA PRO A 170 -13.38 4.36 14.96
C PRO A 170 -13.75 4.64 16.43
N PRO A 171 -15.05 4.75 16.77
CA PRO A 171 -15.45 4.93 18.16
C PRO A 171 -14.93 3.81 19.06
N ALA A 172 -14.34 4.15 20.21
CA ALA A 172 -13.71 3.21 21.16
C ALA A 172 -14.64 2.06 21.60
N ALA A 173 -15.96 2.27 21.59
CA ALA A 173 -16.95 1.23 21.90
C ALA A 173 -17.03 0.09 20.87
N ARG A 174 -16.30 0.15 19.74
CA ARG A 174 -16.36 -0.84 18.65
C ARG A 174 -15.05 -1.64 18.55
N ALA A 175 -14.86 -2.61 19.44
CA ALA A 175 -13.73 -3.55 19.39
C ALA A 175 -13.56 -4.25 18.01
N LEU A 176 -14.67 -4.53 17.30
CA LEU A 176 -14.61 -5.08 15.94
C LEU A 176 -13.98 -4.11 14.92
N ALA A 177 -14.15 -2.80 15.11
CA ALA A 177 -13.55 -1.79 14.25
C ALA A 177 -12.05 -1.68 14.50
N GLU A 178 -11.60 -1.80 15.75
CA GLU A 178 -10.17 -1.91 16.09
C GLU A 178 -9.54 -3.16 15.49
N PHE A 179 -10.23 -4.31 15.56
CA PHE A 179 -9.75 -5.55 14.94
C PHE A 179 -9.57 -5.42 13.42
N LYS A 180 -10.52 -4.76 12.74
CA LYS A 180 -10.42 -4.47 11.30
C LYS A 180 -9.29 -3.48 11.00
N ALA A 181 -9.16 -2.42 11.80
CA ALA A 181 -8.09 -1.43 11.66
C ALA A 181 -6.70 -2.06 11.84
N MET A 182 -6.57 -3.04 12.74
CA MET A 182 -5.30 -3.71 13.02
C MET A 182 -4.92 -4.82 12.05
N PHE A 183 -5.81 -5.24 11.14
CA PHE A 183 -5.48 -6.29 10.17
C PHE A 183 -4.28 -5.90 9.29
N GLN A 184 -4.29 -4.68 8.74
CA GLN A 184 -3.18 -4.16 7.93
C GLN A 184 -1.89 -4.07 8.75
N MET A 185 -1.98 -3.64 10.01
CA MET A 185 -0.82 -3.52 10.88
C MET A 185 -0.19 -4.87 11.21
N LYS A 186 -1.01 -5.89 11.53
CA LYS A 186 -0.55 -7.26 11.78
C LYS A 186 0.05 -7.90 10.52
N PHE A 187 -0.47 -7.56 9.34
CA PHE A 187 0.12 -7.99 8.07
C PHE A 187 1.56 -7.49 7.96
N TYR A 188 1.80 -6.20 8.20
CA TYR A 188 3.15 -5.65 8.15
C TYR A 188 4.05 -6.17 9.28
N ALA A 189 3.48 -6.44 10.45
CA ALA A 189 4.21 -7.08 11.54
C ALA A 189 4.72 -8.48 11.14
N VAL A 190 3.88 -9.31 10.53
CA VAL A 190 4.29 -10.62 9.99
C VAL A 190 5.34 -10.44 8.90
N ALA A 191 5.12 -9.50 7.98
CA ALA A 191 6.07 -9.26 6.88
C ALA A 191 7.46 -8.87 7.38
N LEU A 192 7.54 -7.98 8.39
CA LEU A 192 8.80 -7.58 9.02
C LEU A 192 9.42 -8.70 9.86
N TYR A 193 8.61 -9.43 10.62
CA TYR A 193 9.08 -10.56 11.40
C TYR A 193 9.72 -11.63 10.52
N ARG A 194 9.13 -11.93 9.36
CA ARG A 194 9.68 -12.92 8.42
C ARG A 194 10.86 -12.40 7.61
N SER A 195 10.86 -11.14 7.21
CA SER A 195 11.97 -10.57 6.43
C SER A 195 13.20 -10.22 7.27
N ARG A 196 13.04 -9.88 8.55
CA ARG A 196 14.13 -9.39 9.42
C ARG A 196 14.39 -10.23 10.65
N GLY A 197 13.51 -11.17 10.99
CA GLY A 197 13.57 -11.93 12.24
C GLY A 197 13.20 -11.11 13.48
N VAL A 198 12.75 -9.86 13.33
CA VAL A 198 12.44 -8.96 14.45
C VAL A 198 10.93 -8.76 14.58
N LEU A 199 10.40 -9.00 15.77
CA LEU A 199 9.01 -8.70 16.12
C LEU A 199 8.89 -7.20 16.41
N PRO A 200 8.00 -6.46 15.71
CA PRO A 200 7.72 -5.08 16.11
C PRO A 200 7.17 -5.04 17.53
N ALA A 201 7.79 -4.23 18.38
CA ALA A 201 7.33 -4.02 19.75
C ALA A 201 6.01 -3.23 19.79
N ARG A 202 5.74 -2.43 18.75
CA ARG A 202 4.53 -1.61 18.66
C ARG A 202 4.05 -1.44 17.23
N LEU A 203 2.75 -1.49 17.05
CA LEU A 203 2.02 -1.07 15.87
C LEU A 203 1.20 0.16 16.24
N ARG A 204 1.26 1.20 15.42
CA ARG A 204 0.61 2.49 15.68
C ARG A 204 -0.19 2.94 14.48
N LEU A 205 -1.46 3.27 14.71
CA LEU A 205 -2.27 4.04 13.77
C LEU A 205 -2.34 5.49 14.24
N ILE A 206 -2.08 6.42 13.34
CA ILE A 206 -2.18 7.86 13.59
C ILE A 206 -3.36 8.41 12.79
N TYR A 207 -4.45 8.76 13.46
CA TYR A 207 -5.64 9.36 12.87
C TYR A 207 -5.50 10.88 12.84
N LEU A 208 -5.23 11.42 11.66
CA LEU A 208 -4.89 12.83 11.48
C LEU A 208 -6.09 13.77 11.58
N ALA A 209 -7.29 13.30 11.24
CA ALA A 209 -8.49 14.12 11.21
C ALA A 209 -8.97 14.55 12.60
N ASP A 210 -8.79 13.70 13.61
CA ASP A 210 -9.22 13.93 14.99
C ASP A 210 -8.07 13.90 16.00
N GLY A 211 -6.83 13.72 15.55
CA GLY A 211 -5.66 13.79 16.41
C GLY A 211 -5.59 12.64 17.41
N GLN A 212 -5.96 11.42 17.00
CA GLN A 212 -5.91 10.24 17.85
C GLN A 212 -4.79 9.29 17.44
N MET A 213 -4.21 8.60 18.43
CA MET A 213 -3.29 7.49 18.21
C MET A 213 -3.89 6.21 18.78
N LEU A 214 -3.75 5.12 18.05
CA LEU A 214 -4.06 3.78 18.54
C LEU A 214 -2.80 2.93 18.50
N ASP A 215 -2.33 2.54 19.68
CA ASP A 215 -1.15 1.68 19.86
C ASP A 215 -1.59 0.24 20.15
N TYR A 216 -0.88 -0.71 19.54
CA TYR A 216 -1.07 -2.14 19.75
C TYR A 216 0.30 -2.82 19.87
N SER A 217 0.47 -3.69 20.86
CA SER A 217 1.72 -4.45 21.05
C SER A 217 1.44 -5.91 20.75
N PRO A 218 1.83 -6.42 19.56
CA PRO A 218 1.58 -7.81 19.19
C PRO A 218 2.54 -8.74 19.94
N ASP A 219 2.05 -9.94 20.28
CA ASP A 219 2.92 -11.03 20.74
C ASP A 219 3.28 -11.99 19.58
N ARG A 220 4.27 -12.84 19.81
CA ARG A 220 4.77 -13.79 18.81
C ARG A 220 3.68 -14.78 18.37
N ASP A 221 2.96 -15.38 19.32
CA ASP A 221 2.00 -16.46 19.05
C ASP A 221 0.78 -15.93 18.29
N GLU A 222 0.37 -14.71 18.57
CA GLU A 222 -0.59 -13.97 17.79
C GLU A 222 -0.14 -13.79 16.35
N LEU A 223 1.07 -13.28 16.10
CA LEU A 223 1.55 -13.09 14.73
C LEU A 223 1.67 -14.41 13.97
N LEU A 224 2.07 -15.50 14.63
CA LEU A 224 2.10 -16.84 14.05
C LEU A 224 0.70 -17.36 13.69
N ARG A 225 -0.33 -17.09 14.52
CA ARG A 225 -1.73 -17.40 14.19
C ARG A 225 -2.25 -16.53 13.04
N PHE A 226 -1.88 -15.25 13.02
CA PHE A 226 -2.26 -14.33 11.96
C PHE A 226 -1.62 -14.71 10.62
N GLU A 227 -0.36 -15.15 10.64
CA GLU A 227 0.32 -15.69 9.46
C GLU A 227 -0.43 -16.87 8.84
N LYS A 228 -0.88 -17.84 9.66
CA LYS A 228 -1.72 -18.94 9.18
C LYS A 228 -3.03 -18.44 8.55
N THR A 229 -3.57 -17.34 9.07
CA THR A 229 -4.76 -16.69 8.49
C THR A 229 -4.45 -16.10 7.11
N LEU A 230 -3.28 -15.46 6.93
CA LEU A 230 -2.84 -14.95 5.63
C LEU A 230 -2.66 -16.08 4.60
N MET A 231 -2.03 -17.19 5.01
CA MET A 231 -1.89 -18.40 4.19
C MET A 231 -3.26 -18.95 3.76
N ALA A 232 -4.22 -19.03 4.68
CA ALA A 232 -5.58 -19.50 4.37
C ALA A 232 -6.31 -18.58 3.39
N ILE A 233 -6.19 -17.25 3.56
CA ILE A 233 -6.73 -16.26 2.61
C ILE A 233 -6.12 -16.46 1.22
N TRP A 234 -4.80 -16.62 1.15
CA TRP A 234 -4.11 -16.82 -0.13
C TRP A 234 -4.54 -18.11 -0.83
N ARG A 235 -4.66 -19.22 -0.10
CA ARG A 235 -5.18 -20.49 -0.65
C ARG A 235 -6.60 -20.35 -1.19
N ALA A 236 -7.47 -19.65 -0.47
CA ALA A 236 -8.84 -19.39 -0.94
C ALA A 236 -8.86 -18.55 -2.23
N ILE A 237 -8.00 -17.51 -2.30
CA ILE A 237 -7.82 -16.71 -3.51
C ILE A 237 -7.35 -17.57 -4.69
N GLN A 238 -6.33 -18.41 -4.49
CA GLN A 238 -5.81 -19.28 -5.54
C GLN A 238 -6.84 -20.31 -6.00
N SER A 239 -7.64 -20.87 -5.07
CA SER A 239 -8.74 -21.78 -5.42
C SER A 239 -9.79 -21.09 -6.28
N ALA A 240 -10.20 -19.86 -5.93
CA ALA A 240 -11.14 -19.09 -6.75
C ALA A 240 -10.51 -18.72 -8.11
N GLY A 241 -9.21 -18.43 -8.14
CA GLY A 241 -8.45 -18.19 -9.36
C GLY A 241 -8.41 -19.37 -10.32
N ALA A 242 -8.19 -20.57 -9.79
CA ALA A 242 -8.14 -21.79 -10.59
C ALA A 242 -9.49 -22.14 -11.23
N THR A 243 -10.61 -21.87 -10.54
CA THR A 243 -11.96 -22.19 -11.02
C THR A 243 -12.64 -21.03 -11.75
N GLY A 244 -12.18 -19.80 -11.54
CA GLY A 244 -12.89 -18.58 -11.93
C GLY A 244 -14.13 -18.27 -11.06
N ASP A 245 -14.41 -19.05 -10.01
CA ASP A 245 -15.59 -18.89 -9.15
C ASP A 245 -15.38 -17.81 -8.08
N PHE A 246 -15.49 -16.55 -8.51
CA PHE A 246 -15.46 -15.38 -7.63
C PHE A 246 -16.87 -14.92 -7.28
N ARG A 247 -17.49 -15.56 -6.28
CA ARG A 247 -18.86 -15.23 -5.89
C ARG A 247 -18.97 -13.85 -5.23
N PRO A 248 -19.96 -13.01 -5.59
CA PRO A 248 -20.22 -11.78 -4.88
C PRO A 248 -20.72 -12.07 -3.47
N THR A 249 -20.37 -11.20 -2.52
CA THR A 249 -20.88 -11.24 -1.13
C THR A 249 -21.66 -9.96 -0.85
N PRO A 250 -23.00 -9.98 -0.97
CA PRO A 250 -23.83 -8.80 -0.71
C PRO A 250 -23.64 -8.26 0.70
N SER A 251 -23.47 -6.94 0.83
CA SER A 251 -23.37 -6.25 2.11
C SER A 251 -23.78 -4.78 1.96
N ARG A 252 -23.89 -4.05 3.07
CA ARG A 252 -24.10 -2.58 3.04
C ARG A 252 -23.03 -1.84 2.23
N LEU A 253 -21.82 -2.39 2.13
CA LEU A 253 -20.73 -1.78 1.36
C LEU A 253 -21.00 -1.81 -0.15
N CYS A 254 -21.98 -2.58 -0.62
CA CYS A 254 -22.38 -2.57 -2.03
C CYS A 254 -22.94 -1.21 -2.48
N GLU A 255 -23.48 -0.40 -1.57
CA GLU A 255 -23.96 0.97 -1.86
C GLU A 255 -22.83 1.91 -2.31
N TRP A 256 -21.58 1.57 -1.99
CA TRP A 256 -20.39 2.35 -2.34
C TRP A 256 -19.42 1.57 -3.24
N CYS A 257 -19.87 0.47 -3.84
CA CYS A 257 -19.05 -0.33 -4.74
C CYS A 257 -19.05 0.28 -6.15
N SER A 258 -17.89 0.71 -6.64
CA SER A 258 -17.71 1.28 -7.99
C SER A 258 -18.14 0.33 -9.12
N HIS A 259 -18.18 -0.98 -8.87
CA HIS A 259 -18.50 -2.01 -9.86
C HIS A 259 -19.95 -2.51 -9.81
N GLN A 260 -20.86 -1.77 -9.17
CA GLN A 260 -22.25 -2.20 -9.04
C GLN A 260 -22.90 -2.52 -10.39
N GLN A 261 -22.63 -1.73 -11.43
CA GLN A 261 -23.15 -1.91 -12.78
C GLN A 261 -22.72 -3.24 -13.44
N LEU A 262 -21.62 -3.84 -12.99
CA LEU A 262 -21.09 -5.11 -13.50
C LEU A 262 -21.44 -6.30 -12.59
N CYS A 263 -22.07 -6.05 -11.45
CA CYS A 263 -22.31 -7.08 -10.44
C CYS A 263 -23.63 -7.83 -10.68
N PRO A 264 -23.61 -9.19 -10.73
CA PRO A 264 -24.82 -10.00 -10.95
C PRO A 264 -25.92 -9.80 -9.90
N VAL A 265 -25.56 -9.43 -8.67
CA VAL A 265 -26.51 -9.13 -7.59
C VAL A 265 -27.43 -7.95 -7.95
N PHE A 266 -26.97 -7.06 -8.82
CA PHE A 266 -27.70 -5.88 -9.29
C PHE A 266 -28.10 -6.01 -10.77
N GLY A 267 -28.08 -7.23 -11.33
CA GLY A 267 -28.40 -7.49 -12.73
C GLY A 267 -27.28 -7.17 -13.72
N GLY A 268 -26.10 -6.78 -13.23
CA GLY A 268 -24.91 -6.53 -14.05
C GLY A 268 -24.26 -7.83 -14.54
N THR A 269 -23.45 -7.73 -15.61
CA THR A 269 -22.71 -8.87 -16.16
C THR A 269 -21.20 -8.61 -16.02
N PRO A 270 -20.48 -9.42 -15.22
CA PRO A 270 -19.02 -9.37 -15.17
C PRO A 270 -18.41 -9.59 -16.56
N PRO A 271 -17.26 -8.98 -16.88
CA PRO A 271 -16.50 -9.37 -18.07
C PRO A 271 -16.15 -10.87 -18.02
N PRO A 272 -15.80 -11.50 -19.16
CA PRO A 272 -15.25 -12.85 -19.16
C PRO A 272 -14.02 -12.96 -18.24
N TYR A 273 -13.86 -14.08 -17.52
CA TYR A 273 -12.72 -14.28 -16.65
C TYR A 273 -11.44 -14.43 -17.49
N PRO A 274 -10.41 -13.58 -17.30
CA PRO A 274 -9.21 -13.61 -18.14
C PRO A 274 -8.24 -14.75 -17.78
N GLY A 275 -8.57 -15.57 -16.77
CA GLY A 275 -7.68 -16.60 -16.24
C GLY A 275 -6.83 -16.10 -15.07
N TRP A 276 -6.16 -17.05 -14.39
CA TRP A 276 -5.25 -16.71 -13.30
C TRP A 276 -3.94 -16.14 -13.86
N PRO A 277 -3.41 -15.02 -13.32
CA PRO A 277 -2.15 -14.46 -13.78
C PRO A 277 -0.98 -15.45 -13.61
N PRO A 278 -0.06 -15.54 -14.59
CA PRO A 278 1.02 -16.51 -14.57
C PRO A 278 2.02 -16.25 -13.45
N ASP A 279 2.64 -17.32 -12.97
CA ASP A 279 3.62 -17.30 -11.89
C ASP A 279 5.04 -17.22 -12.48
N THR A 280 5.42 -16.06 -13.04
CA THR A 280 6.75 -15.87 -13.65
C THR A 280 7.61 -14.89 -12.88
N LEU A 281 8.62 -15.43 -12.17
CA LEU A 281 9.85 -14.72 -11.84
C LEU A 281 10.86 -15.03 -12.95
N THR A 282 10.94 -14.21 -14.00
CA THR A 282 12.08 -14.30 -14.91
C THR A 282 13.24 -13.55 -14.27
N GLU A 283 14.00 -14.26 -13.43
CA GLU A 283 15.37 -13.88 -13.08
C GLU A 283 16.21 -13.99 -14.35
N THR A 284 16.31 -12.90 -15.11
CA THR A 284 17.45 -12.71 -16.01
C THR A 284 18.43 -11.79 -15.29
N MET A 285 19.16 -12.35 -14.32
CA MET A 285 20.46 -11.78 -13.94
C MET A 285 21.39 -11.98 -15.14
N VAL A 286 21.39 -11.02 -16.07
CA VAL A 286 22.50 -10.88 -17.01
C VAL A 286 23.68 -10.40 -16.16
N HIS A 287 24.53 -11.34 -15.76
CA HIS A 287 25.87 -10.99 -15.30
C HIS A 287 26.55 -10.18 -16.41
N PRO A 288 27.07 -8.97 -16.13
CA PRO A 288 27.92 -8.30 -17.09
C PRO A 288 29.15 -9.19 -17.33
N PRO A 289 29.64 -9.32 -18.57
CA PRO A 289 30.86 -10.07 -18.83
C PRO A 289 32.01 -9.43 -18.05
N GLU A 290 32.75 -10.26 -17.32
CA GLU A 290 34.01 -9.88 -16.70
C GLU A 290 34.90 -9.20 -17.74
N ARG A 291 35.24 -7.93 -17.50
CA ARG A 291 36.30 -7.27 -18.26
C ARG A 291 37.61 -7.98 -17.88
N ALA A 292 38.15 -8.72 -18.83
CA ALA A 292 39.51 -9.23 -18.77
C ALA A 292 40.46 -8.08 -18.40
N ALA A 293 41.21 -8.28 -17.33
CA ALA A 293 42.31 -7.41 -16.94
C ALA A 293 43.44 -7.59 -17.97
N GLU A 294 43.55 -6.65 -18.91
CA GLU A 294 44.79 -6.52 -19.68
C GLU A 294 45.84 -5.85 -18.80
N ALA A 295 46.82 -6.67 -18.43
CA ALA A 295 48.00 -6.32 -17.68
C ALA A 295 48.82 -5.27 -18.45
N SER A 296 48.96 -4.08 -17.86
CA SER A 296 50.06 -3.18 -18.19
C SER A 296 51.35 -3.71 -17.55
N ALA A 297 52.10 -4.48 -18.33
CA ALA A 297 53.48 -4.83 -18.05
C ALA A 297 54.40 -4.35 -19.18
N GLN A 298 55.10 -3.24 -18.88
CA GLN A 298 56.53 -3.05 -19.11
C GLN A 298 57.10 -2.45 -20.41
N ARG A 299 57.97 -1.44 -20.14
CA ARG A 299 59.21 -1.02 -20.85
C ARG A 299 58.94 -0.22 -22.14
N ARG A 300 59.39 1.02 -22.33
CA ARG A 300 60.65 1.70 -22.03
C ARG A 300 60.44 3.22 -21.98
#